data_AF-A0AA47N5F6-F1
#
_entry.id   AF-A0AA47N5F6-F1
#
_cell.length_a   1.000
_cell.length_b   1.000
_cell.length_c   1.000
_cell.angle_alpha   90.00
_cell.angle_beta   90.00
_cell.angle_gamma   90.00
#
_symmetry.space_group_name_H-M   'P 1'
#
loop_
_entity.id
_entity.type
_entity.pdbx_description
1 polymer ?
#
loop_
_entity_poly.entity_id
_entity_poly.type
_entity_poly.pdbx_seq_one_letter_code
_entity_poly.pdbx_strand_id
1 'polypeptide(L)'
;MEATPPAQRHPAETSDIKLTKEGLSDWTNTGNLLKSHENSQEHTTNMAKWKELELRHRTGSTIDAKERSLLEAERQCWRDVITRLIAIIQSLAKRNLALRGSSSTLYKEHNGHFMKEVYGVHL
;
A
#
# COMPACT_ATOMS: atom_id res chain seq x y z
N MET A 1 50.14 26.54 31.50
CA MET A 1 48.95 25.87 32.06
C MET A 1 48.02 25.60 30.91
N GLU A 2 47.91 24.32 30.60
CA GLU A 2 47.38 23.72 29.38
C GLU A 2 45.87 23.47 29.55
N ALA A 3 45.08 23.82 28.54
CA ALA A 3 43.67 23.44 28.48
C ALA A 3 43.53 22.40 27.37
N THR A 4 43.55 21.13 27.77
CA THR A 4 43.30 19.97 26.90
C THR A 4 41.89 20.07 26.27
N PRO A 5 41.73 19.92 24.95
CA PRO A 5 40.42 19.94 24.30
C PRO A 5 39.55 18.75 24.72
N PRO A 6 38.21 18.90 24.76
CA PRO A 6 37.32 17.84 25.19
C PRO A 6 37.39 16.65 24.21
N ALA A 7 37.61 15.46 24.76
CA ALA A 7 37.66 14.21 24.04
C ALA A 7 36.45 14.09 23.10
N GLN A 8 36.73 13.92 21.81
CA GLN A 8 35.73 13.55 20.82
C GLN A 8 35.07 12.25 21.30
N ARG A 9 33.75 12.30 21.55
CA ARG A 9 32.97 11.09 21.84
C ARG A 9 33.11 10.16 20.64
N HIS A 10 33.86 9.08 20.83
CA HIS A 10 33.93 7.97 19.90
C HIS A 10 32.50 7.51 19.57
N PRO A 11 32.18 7.22 18.30
CA PRO A 11 30.94 6.52 17.97
C PRO A 11 30.92 5.22 18.77
N ALA A 12 29.78 4.92 19.41
CA ALA A 12 29.58 3.70 20.17
C ALA A 12 30.06 2.53 19.31
N GLU A 13 31.15 1.88 19.74
CA GLU A 13 31.71 0.73 19.08
C GLU A 13 30.61 -0.32 19.00
N THR A 14 30.03 -0.48 17.81
CA THR A 14 29.17 -1.60 17.52
C THR A 14 30.06 -2.82 17.63
N SER A 15 29.97 -3.52 18.76
CA SER A 15 30.57 -4.85 18.91
C SER A 15 30.12 -5.67 17.70
N ASP A 16 31.05 -5.94 16.78
CA ASP A 16 30.78 -6.58 15.50
C ASP A 16 30.47 -8.06 15.77
N ILE A 17 29.22 -8.31 16.14
CA ILE A 17 28.74 -9.66 16.46
C ILE A 17 28.56 -10.38 15.13
N LYS A 18 29.48 -11.31 14.84
CA LYS A 18 29.55 -12.06 13.57
C LYS A 18 28.25 -12.72 13.11
N LEU A 19 27.27 -12.91 13.99
CA LEU A 19 25.96 -13.52 13.70
C LEU A 19 25.20 -12.84 12.55
N THR A 20 25.42 -11.55 12.29
CA THR A 20 24.66 -10.80 11.27
C THR A 20 25.30 -10.79 9.89
N LYS A 21 26.59 -11.17 9.76
CA LYS A 21 27.36 -11.00 8.51
C LYS A 21 28.16 -12.24 8.06
N GLU A 22 28.60 -13.10 8.96
CA GLU A 22 29.41 -14.29 8.66
C GLU A 22 28.89 -15.54 9.39
N GLY A 23 29.24 -16.74 8.89
CA GLY A 23 28.94 -17.99 9.57
C GLY A 23 29.76 -18.20 10.85
N LEU A 24 29.20 -18.94 11.83
CA LEU A 24 29.86 -19.25 13.10
C LEU A 24 30.46 -20.66 13.07
N SER A 25 31.76 -20.78 13.32
CA SER A 25 32.49 -22.07 13.40
C SER A 25 32.71 -22.56 14.83
N ASP A 26 32.75 -21.67 15.82
CA ASP A 26 32.90 -22.01 17.23
C ASP A 26 31.55 -22.24 17.91
N TRP A 27 31.04 -23.46 17.74
CA TRP A 27 29.76 -23.88 18.32
C TRP A 27 29.77 -23.91 19.86
N THR A 28 30.95 -24.09 20.46
CA THR A 28 31.15 -24.16 21.91
C THR A 28 30.80 -22.85 22.62
N ASN A 29 31.02 -21.71 21.96
CA ASN A 29 30.78 -20.37 22.53
C ASN A 29 29.49 -19.70 22.03
N THR A 30 28.64 -20.44 21.31
CA THR A 30 27.36 -19.96 20.75
C THR A 30 26.46 -19.28 21.79
N GLY A 31 26.32 -19.89 22.97
CA GLY A 31 25.42 -19.38 24.01
C GLY A 31 25.81 -17.99 24.53
N ASN A 32 27.10 -17.71 24.69
CA ASN A 32 27.57 -16.40 25.12
C ASN A 32 27.43 -15.36 24.00
N LEU A 33 27.70 -15.77 22.76
CA LEU A 33 27.54 -14.91 21.59
C LEU A 33 26.08 -14.50 21.40
N LEU A 34 25.14 -15.44 21.55
CA LEU A 34 23.72 -15.17 21.46
C LEU A 34 23.25 -14.20 22.56
N LYS A 35 23.67 -14.42 23.81
CA LYS A 35 23.39 -13.50 24.91
C LYS A 35 23.93 -12.09 24.65
N SER A 36 25.12 -11.98 24.06
CA SER A 36 25.69 -10.68 23.69
C SER A 36 24.85 -9.98 22.62
N HIS A 37 24.41 -10.73 21.60
CA HIS A 37 23.51 -10.23 20.55
C HIS A 37 22.14 -9.81 21.08
N GLU A 38 21.49 -10.63 21.91
CA GLU A 38 20.19 -10.31 22.49
C GLU A 38 20.24 -9.03 23.35
N ASN A 39 21.36 -8.79 24.04
CA ASN A 39 21.57 -7.57 24.82
C ASN A 39 22.12 -6.39 24.01
N SER A 40 22.37 -6.57 22.71
CA SER A 40 22.90 -5.51 21.86
C SER A 40 21.85 -4.42 21.60
N GLN A 41 22.33 -3.19 21.42
CA GLN A 41 21.47 -2.05 21.07
C GLN A 41 20.81 -2.25 19.69
N GLU A 42 21.51 -2.92 18.76
CA GLU A 42 20.98 -3.22 17.44
C GLU A 42 19.77 -4.16 17.53
N HIS A 43 19.91 -5.28 18.26
CA HIS A 43 18.80 -6.21 18.48
C HIS A 43 17.61 -5.52 19.13
N THR A 44 17.84 -4.75 20.19
CA THR A 44 16.79 -4.00 20.90
C THR A 44 16.05 -3.04 19.96
N THR A 45 16.79 -2.29 19.13
CA THR A 45 16.22 -1.34 18.18
C THR A 45 15.39 -2.04 17.10
N ASN A 46 15.88 -3.16 16.58
CA ASN A 46 15.18 -3.94 15.56
C ASN A 46 13.93 -4.63 16.14
N MET A 47 14.00 -5.14 17.37
CA MET A 47 12.84 -5.69 18.08
C MET A 47 11.77 -4.62 18.33
N ALA A 48 12.16 -3.40 18.68
CA ALA A 48 11.23 -2.28 18.83
C ALA A 48 10.54 -1.93 17.50
N LYS A 49 11.31 -1.83 16.40
CA LYS A 49 10.75 -1.63 15.05
C LYS A 49 9.78 -2.73 14.64
N TRP A 50 10.13 -3.99 14.93
CA TRP A 50 9.27 -5.13 14.64
C TRP A 50 7.96 -5.08 15.44
N LYS A 51 8.03 -4.75 16.73
CA LYS A 51 6.83 -4.56 17.57
C LYS A 51 5.95 -3.39 17.13
N GLU A 52 6.56 -2.30 16.71
CA GLU A 52 5.82 -1.18 16.11
C GLU A 52 5.11 -1.62 14.83
N LEU A 53 5.79 -2.36 13.94
CA LEU A 53 5.20 -2.88 12.71
C LEU A 53 4.04 -3.84 13.00
N GLU A 54 4.21 -4.75 13.96
CA GLU A 54 3.15 -5.67 14.43
C GLU A 54 1.92 -4.89 14.91
N LEU A 55 2.12 -3.84 15.71
CA LEU A 55 1.03 -2.98 16.18
C LEU A 55 0.34 -2.27 15.01
N ARG A 56 1.10 -1.65 14.11
CA ARG A 56 0.56 -0.94 12.94
C ARG A 56 -0.20 -1.87 12.00
N HIS A 57 0.28 -3.11 11.85
CA HIS A 57 -0.40 -4.14 11.07
C HIS A 57 -1.75 -4.51 11.71
N ARG A 58 -1.77 -4.73 13.03
CA ARG A 58 -3.00 -5.01 13.78
C ARG A 58 -4.01 -3.84 13.73
N THR A 59 -3.54 -2.60 13.77
CA THR A 59 -4.41 -1.41 13.69
C THR A 59 -4.76 -1.02 12.25
N GLY A 60 -4.25 -1.73 11.24
CA GLY A 60 -4.55 -1.47 9.84
C GLY A 60 -4.07 -0.11 9.35
N SER A 61 -2.94 0.40 9.88
CA SER A 61 -2.38 1.72 9.52
C SER A 61 -1.09 1.61 8.70
N THR A 62 -0.83 0.46 8.09
CA THR A 62 0.34 0.23 7.23
C THR A 62 0.13 0.74 5.81
N ILE A 63 1.18 0.70 4.98
CA ILE A 63 1.13 1.04 3.55
C ILE A 63 -0.02 0.31 2.84
N ASP A 64 -0.29 -0.94 3.26
CA ASP A 64 -1.40 -1.75 2.76
C ASP A 64 -2.76 -1.06 2.90
N ALA A 65 -2.96 -0.21 3.91
CA ALA A 65 -4.24 0.48 4.12
C ALA A 65 -4.50 1.55 3.05
N LYS A 66 -3.47 2.32 2.70
CA LYS A 66 -3.57 3.33 1.63
C LYS A 66 -3.79 2.67 0.28
N GLU A 67 -3.04 1.61 0.00
CA GLU A 67 -3.18 0.85 -1.25
C GLU A 67 -4.56 0.16 -1.34
N ARG A 68 -5.03 -0.45 -0.25
CA ARG A 68 -6.40 -1.00 -0.17
C ARG A 68 -7.46 0.07 -0.41
N SER A 69 -7.28 1.26 0.15
CA SER A 69 -8.23 2.37 -0.05
C SER A 69 -8.32 2.80 -1.50
N LEU A 70 -7.18 2.87 -2.21
CA LEU A 70 -7.16 3.18 -3.64
C LEU A 70 -7.85 2.09 -4.46
N LEU A 71 -7.55 0.82 -4.15
CA LEU A 71 -8.20 -0.31 -4.80
C LEU A 71 -9.71 -0.35 -4.55
N GLU A 72 -10.18 -0.03 -3.34
CA GLU A 72 -11.62 0.04 -3.04
C GLU A 72 -12.29 1.22 -3.76
N ALA A 73 -11.63 2.38 -3.83
CA ALA A 73 -12.14 3.53 -4.57
C ALA A 73 -12.30 3.20 -6.07
N GLU A 74 -11.33 2.52 -6.67
CA GLU A 74 -11.42 2.05 -8.05
C GLU A 74 -12.54 1.02 -8.23
N ARG A 75 -12.64 0.03 -7.33
CA ARG A 75 -13.76 -0.94 -7.33
C ARG A 75 -15.10 -0.23 -7.27
N GLN A 76 -15.25 0.77 -6.42
CA GLN A 76 -16.50 1.52 -6.28
C GLN A 76 -16.82 2.32 -7.54
N CYS A 77 -15.83 3.00 -8.13
CA CYS A 77 -15.98 3.69 -9.40
C CYS A 77 -16.53 2.76 -10.50
N TRP A 78 -15.95 1.57 -10.65
CA TRP A 78 -16.42 0.58 -11.63
C TRP A 78 -17.81 0.04 -11.32
N ARG A 79 -18.16 -0.17 -10.04
CA ARG A 79 -19.52 -0.55 -9.62
C ARG A 79 -20.54 0.53 -9.98
N ASP A 80 -20.22 1.79 -9.76
CA ASP A 80 -21.11 2.91 -10.07
C ASP A 80 -21.32 3.04 -11.58
N VAL A 81 -20.25 2.88 -12.38
CA VAL A 81 -20.33 2.83 -13.84
C VAL A 81 -21.26 1.71 -14.30
N ILE A 82 -21.03 0.47 -13.84
CA ILE A 82 -21.86 -0.68 -14.23
C ILE A 82 -23.32 -0.49 -13.81
N THR A 83 -23.56 0.01 -12.60
CA THR A 83 -24.90 0.28 -12.08
C THR A 83 -25.64 1.29 -12.97
N ARG A 84 -24.97 2.37 -13.37
CA ARG A 84 -25.53 3.37 -14.29
C ARG A 84 -25.84 2.76 -15.66
N LEU A 85 -24.94 1.95 -16.22
CA LEU A 85 -25.19 1.29 -17.51
C LEU A 85 -26.41 0.36 -17.46
N ILE A 86 -26.55 -0.43 -16.38
CA ILE A 86 -27.71 -1.29 -16.17
C ILE A 86 -29.00 -0.46 -16.07
N ALA A 87 -28.98 0.63 -15.30
CA ALA A 87 -30.14 1.52 -15.16
C ALA A 87 -30.58 2.12 -16.50
N ILE A 88 -29.62 2.54 -17.34
CA ILE A 88 -29.91 3.05 -18.70
C ILE A 88 -30.57 1.95 -19.54
N ILE A 89 -30.01 0.74 -19.57
CA ILE A 89 -30.56 -0.39 -20.34
C ILE A 89 -31.98 -0.72 -19.88
N GLN A 90 -32.21 -0.83 -18.58
CA GLN A 90 -33.53 -1.10 -18.01
C GLN A 90 -34.54 0.01 -18.36
N SER A 91 -34.13 1.28 -18.29
CA SER A 91 -34.96 2.42 -18.65
C SER A 91 -35.34 2.42 -20.14
N LEU A 92 -34.42 2.07 -21.03
CA LEU A 92 -34.69 1.96 -22.47
C LEU A 92 -35.61 0.77 -22.79
N ALA A 93 -35.37 -0.38 -22.15
CA ALA A 93 -36.21 -1.57 -22.30
C ALA A 93 -37.66 -1.29 -21.87
N LYS A 94 -37.86 -0.63 -20.72
CA LYS A 94 -39.19 -0.22 -20.24
C LYS A 94 -39.93 0.70 -21.21
N ARG A 95 -39.21 1.57 -21.92
CA ARG A 95 -39.74 2.49 -22.93
C ARG A 95 -39.84 1.87 -24.33
N ASN A 96 -39.44 0.60 -24.49
CA ASN A 96 -39.33 -0.09 -25.78
C ASN A 96 -38.47 0.70 -26.80
N LEU A 97 -37.39 1.33 -26.33
CA LEU A 97 -36.48 2.11 -27.17
C LEU A 97 -35.28 1.26 -27.61
N ALA A 98 -34.88 1.42 -28.86
CA ALA A 98 -33.69 0.77 -29.38
C ALA A 98 -32.42 1.32 -28.71
N LEU A 99 -31.54 0.41 -28.26
CA LEU A 99 -30.25 0.78 -27.66
C LEU A 99 -29.35 1.49 -28.68
N ARG A 100 -29.33 0.99 -29.93
CA ARG A 100 -28.52 1.52 -31.03
C ARG A 100 -29.39 2.20 -32.09
N GLY A 101 -28.78 3.10 -32.85
CA GLY A 101 -29.36 3.69 -34.05
C GLY A 101 -28.47 3.41 -35.27
N SER A 102 -28.75 4.07 -36.38
CA SER A 102 -28.08 3.85 -37.67
C SER A 102 -26.64 4.35 -37.74
N SER A 103 -26.19 5.14 -36.75
CA SER A 103 -24.82 5.63 -36.65
C SER A 103 -24.17 5.18 -35.34
N SER A 104 -22.88 4.88 -35.39
CA SER A 104 -22.02 4.62 -34.23
C SER A 104 -21.15 5.83 -33.86
N THR A 105 -21.28 6.95 -34.57
CA THR A 105 -20.43 8.14 -34.40
C THR A 105 -20.98 9.05 -33.31
N LEU A 106 -20.17 9.34 -32.29
CA LEU A 106 -20.49 10.29 -31.22
C LEU A 106 -20.95 11.64 -31.76
N TYR A 107 -22.00 12.20 -31.16
CA TYR A 107 -22.59 13.50 -31.51
C TYR A 107 -23.18 13.60 -32.93
N LYS A 108 -23.32 12.48 -33.65
CA LYS A 108 -24.03 12.42 -34.93
C LYS A 108 -25.51 12.10 -34.73
N GLU A 109 -26.34 12.59 -35.63
CA GLU A 109 -27.75 12.22 -35.68
C GLU A 109 -27.91 10.70 -35.80
N HIS A 110 -28.95 10.15 -35.18
CA HIS A 110 -29.22 8.70 -35.13
C HIS A 110 -28.16 7.83 -34.40
N ASN A 111 -27.41 8.34 -33.42
CA ASN A 111 -26.48 7.57 -32.57
C ASN A 111 -27.16 6.67 -31.49
N GLY A 112 -28.41 6.26 -31.71
CA GLY A 112 -29.16 5.43 -30.76
C GLY A 112 -29.46 6.09 -29.41
N HIS A 113 -30.39 5.52 -28.65
CA HIS A 113 -30.80 6.10 -27.38
C HIS A 113 -29.82 5.82 -26.23
N PHE A 114 -29.08 4.71 -26.30
CA PHE A 114 -28.08 4.37 -25.27
C PHE A 114 -26.95 5.40 -25.20
N MET A 115 -26.36 5.77 -26.34
CA MET A 115 -25.29 6.77 -26.34
C MET A 115 -25.83 8.12 -25.85
N LYS A 116 -27.04 8.53 -26.28
CA LYS A 116 -27.66 9.77 -25.79
C LYS A 116 -27.81 9.79 -24.27
N GLU A 117 -28.19 8.70 -23.63
CA GLU A 117 -28.36 8.62 -22.16
C GLU A 117 -27.02 8.49 -21.41
N VAL A 118 -26.00 7.86 -22.03
CA VAL A 118 -24.64 7.78 -21.47
C VAL A 118 -23.94 9.14 -21.50
N TYR A 119 -24.06 9.88 -22.62
CA TYR A 119 -23.36 11.15 -22.84
C TYR A 119 -24.22 12.39 -22.53
N GLY A 120 -25.54 12.26 -22.42
CA GLY A 120 -26.48 13.38 -22.24
C GLY A 120 -26.77 13.77 -20.80
N VAL A 121 -26.17 13.11 -19.80
CA VAL A 121 -26.34 13.47 -18.37
C VAL A 121 -25.33 14.53 -17.90
N HIS A 122 -24.44 15.02 -18.76
CA HIS A 122 -23.49 16.11 -18.44
C HIS A 122 -23.52 17.26 -19.48
N LEU A 123 -24.70 17.89 -19.61
CA LEU A 123 -24.87 19.32 -19.93
C LEU A 123 -26.06 19.86 -19.12
#